data_AF-A0A497NYW1-F1
#
_entry.id   AF-A0A497NYW1-F1
#
_cell.length_a   1.000
_cell.length_b   1.000
_cell.length_c   1.000
_cell.angle_alpha   90.00
_cell.angle_beta   90.00
_cell.angle_gamma   90.00
#
_symmetry.space_group_name_H-M   'P 1'
#
loop_
_entity.id
_entity.type
_entity.pdbx_description
1 polymer ?
#
loop_
_entity_poly.entity_id
_entity_poly.type
_entity_poly.pdbx_seq_one_letter_code
_entity_poly.pdbx_strand_id
1 'polypeptide(L)'
;LPEFIPGADQPGDWSARQTLVYTGYSYEPGGIENHLRNSIKLIEELWNISRDQDWFMQLHEIAIKRELEELRKTLTRYTTSE
;
A
#
# COMPACT_ATOMS: atom_id res chain seq x y z
N LEU A 1 -5.10 -7.84 14.53
CA LEU A 1 -5.02 -6.75 13.55
C LEU A 1 -3.63 -6.79 12.93
N PRO A 2 -3.45 -6.41 11.65
CA PRO A 2 -2.11 -6.27 11.12
C PRO A 2 -1.38 -5.14 11.88
N GLU A 3 -0.11 -5.35 12.24
CA GLU A 3 0.75 -4.33 12.85
C GLU A 3 1.29 -3.39 11.78
N PHE A 4 1.25 -2.07 12.02
CA PHE A 4 1.76 -1.06 11.09
C PHE A 4 2.75 -0.11 11.76
N ILE A 5 3.75 0.32 11.00
CA ILE A 5 4.81 1.24 11.43
C ILE A 5 4.19 2.62 11.73
N PRO A 6 4.38 3.19 12.95
CA PRO A 6 3.85 4.49 13.30
C PRO A 6 4.42 5.60 12.40
N GLY A 7 3.55 6.50 11.91
CA GLY A 7 3.92 7.61 11.02
C GLY A 7 3.63 7.38 9.53
N ALA A 8 3.38 6.12 9.11
CA ALA A 8 2.94 5.78 7.75
C ALA A 8 1.40 5.81 7.58
N ASP A 9 0.66 6.22 8.62
CA ASP A 9 -0.81 6.24 8.64
C ASP A 9 -1.32 7.68 8.59
N GLN A 10 -1.36 8.24 7.37
CA GLN A 10 -1.95 9.56 7.15
C GLN A 10 -3.49 9.45 7.24
N PRO A 11 -4.21 10.51 7.66
CA PRO A 11 -5.65 10.43 7.92
C PRO A 11 -6.50 9.89 6.75
N GLY A 12 -6.05 10.08 5.50
CA GLY A 12 -6.73 9.58 4.29
C GLY A 12 -6.50 8.10 3.99
N ASP A 13 -5.49 7.47 4.59
CA ASP A 13 -5.18 6.05 4.35
C ASP A 13 -6.09 5.12 5.15
N TRP A 14 -6.61 5.57 6.29
CA TRP A 14 -7.42 4.72 7.16
C TRP A 14 -8.72 4.26 6.49
N SER A 15 -9.46 5.19 5.85
CA SER A 15 -10.72 4.88 5.15
C SER A 15 -10.49 4.10 3.87
N ALA A 16 -9.38 4.35 3.18
CA ALA A 16 -9.03 3.64 1.94
C ALA A 16 -8.64 2.17 2.19
N ARG A 17 -8.27 1.82 3.42
CA ARG A 17 -7.92 0.45 3.84
C ARG A 17 -9.10 -0.38 4.35
N GLN A 18 -10.28 0.21 4.56
CA GLN A 18 -11.45 -0.53 5.03
C GLN A 18 -12.18 -1.19 3.86
N THR A 19 -12.82 -2.34 4.10
CA THR A 19 -13.73 -2.95 3.09
C THR A 19 -15.04 -2.17 2.98
N LEU A 20 -15.45 -1.49 4.06
CA LEU A 20 -16.68 -0.72 4.14
C LEU A 20 -16.46 0.49 5.06
N VAL A 21 -16.89 1.68 4.64
CA VAL A 21 -16.74 2.93 5.39
C VAL A 21 -18.13 3.55 5.60
N TYR A 22 -18.43 3.98 6.82
CA TYR A 22 -19.66 4.72 7.10
C TYR A 22 -19.44 6.22 6.83
N THR A 23 -20.19 6.79 5.89
CA THR A 23 -20.03 8.18 5.43
C THR A 23 -20.82 9.20 6.25
N GLY A 24 -21.53 8.76 7.30
CA GLY A 24 -22.50 9.58 8.03
C GLY A 24 -23.93 9.51 7.47
N TYR A 25 -24.10 8.92 6.28
CA TYR A 25 -25.41 8.71 5.65
C TYR A 25 -25.65 7.24 5.31
N SER A 26 -24.63 6.56 4.78
CA SER A 26 -24.68 5.16 4.37
C SER A 26 -23.31 4.50 4.53
N TYR A 27 -23.30 3.17 4.34
CA TYR A 27 -22.07 2.43 4.17
C TYR A 27 -21.69 2.38 2.69
N GLU A 28 -20.44 2.68 2.39
CA GLU A 28 -19.87 2.62 1.05
C GLU A 28 -18.67 1.69 1.03
N PRO A 29 -18.39 0.97 -0.07
CA PRO A 29 -17.15 0.21 -0.22
C PRO A 29 -15.93 1.12 -0.06
N GLY A 30 -14.96 0.71 0.75
CA GLY A 30 -13.71 1.45 0.86
C GLY A 30 -12.82 1.26 -0.38
N GLY A 31 -11.83 2.15 -0.52
CA GLY A 31 -10.98 2.24 -1.70
C GLY A 31 -9.75 1.32 -1.70
N ILE A 32 -9.90 0.05 -1.30
CA ILE A 32 -8.75 -0.86 -1.08
C ILE A 32 -7.92 -1.04 -2.36
N GLU A 33 -8.57 -1.20 -3.52
CA GLU A 33 -7.86 -1.33 -4.80
C GLU A 33 -7.00 -0.09 -5.07
N ASN A 34 -7.59 1.10 -4.93
CA ASN A 34 -6.90 2.36 -5.15
C ASN A 34 -5.77 2.57 -4.13
N HIS A 35 -5.99 2.18 -2.87
CA HIS A 35 -4.97 2.21 -1.83
C HIS A 35 -3.77 1.32 -2.20
N LEU A 36 -4.02 0.07 -2.61
CA LEU A 36 -2.96 -0.86 -3.03
C LEU A 36 -2.18 -0.31 -4.24
N ARG A 37 -2.86 0.26 -5.22
CA ARG A 37 -2.22 0.90 -6.39
C ARG A 37 -1.33 2.08 -5.98
N ASN A 38 -1.82 2.94 -5.08
CA ASN A 38 -1.05 4.08 -4.58
C ASN A 38 0.17 3.63 -3.77
N SER A 39 0.03 2.62 -2.92
CA SER A 39 1.13 2.05 -2.14
C SER A 39 2.21 1.44 -3.02
N ILE A 40 1.84 0.67 -4.06
CA ILE A 40 2.79 0.12 -5.04
C ILE A 40 3.56 1.26 -5.71
N LYS A 41 2.84 2.26 -6.24
CA LYS A 41 3.45 3.41 -6.91
C LYS A 41 4.44 4.15 -5.99
N LEU A 42 4.03 4.44 -4.76
CA LEU A 42 4.88 5.11 -3.78
C LEU A 42 6.17 4.33 -3.51
N ILE A 43 6.07 3.02 -3.30
CA ILE A 43 7.24 2.18 -3.02
C ILE A 43 8.16 2.12 -4.25
N GLU A 44 7.62 2.01 -5.46
CA GLU A 44 8.41 2.04 -6.70
C GLU A 44 9.15 3.37 -6.88
N GLU A 45 8.49 4.51 -6.60
CA GLU A 45 9.10 5.84 -6.65
C GLU A 45 10.21 6.00 -5.60
N LEU A 46 9.95 5.60 -4.35
CA LEU A 46 10.94 5.62 -3.27
C LEU A 46 12.14 4.74 -3.60
N TRP A 47 11.91 3.56 -4.16
CA TRP A 47 12.98 2.67 -4.58
C TRP A 47 13.83 3.31 -5.68
N ASN A 48 13.22 3.89 -6.70
CA ASN A 48 13.93 4.54 -7.80
C ASN A 48 14.80 5.71 -7.32
N ILE A 49 14.34 6.49 -6.34
CA ILE A 49 15.12 7.61 -5.78
C ILE A 49 16.26 7.11 -4.88
N SER A 50 16.02 5.99 -4.18
CA SER A 50 16.94 5.49 -3.14
C SER A 50 18.03 4.57 -3.67
N ARG A 51 17.78 3.81 -4.76
CA ARG A 51 18.64 2.68 -5.16
C ARG A 51 20.09 3.02 -5.50
N ASP A 52 20.34 4.27 -5.89
CA ASP A 52 21.67 4.77 -6.29
C ASP A 52 22.34 5.59 -5.16
N GLN A 53 21.76 5.61 -3.96
CA GLN A 53 22.30 6.32 -2.80
C GLN A 53 23.27 5.45 -1.99
N ASP A 54 24.31 6.05 -1.41
CA ASP A 54 25.37 5.34 -0.67
C ASP A 54 24.86 4.54 0.54
N TRP A 55 23.75 4.96 1.14
CA TRP A 55 23.12 4.28 2.27
C TRP A 55 22.22 3.11 1.84
N PHE A 56 21.95 2.95 0.55
CA PHE A 56 21.05 1.93 0.04
C PHE A 56 21.75 0.58 -0.09
N MET A 57 21.58 -0.23 0.96
CA MET A 57 22.09 -1.59 1.03
C MET A 57 21.19 -2.63 0.34
N GLN A 58 21.77 -3.77 -0.01
CA GLN A 58 21.07 -4.93 -0.60
C GLN A 58 19.85 -5.40 0.22
N LEU A 59 19.88 -5.25 1.55
CA LEU A 59 18.74 -5.62 2.41
C LEU A 59 17.49 -4.78 2.09
N HIS A 60 17.66 -3.50 1.74
CA HIS A 60 16.54 -2.64 1.37
C HIS A 60 15.93 -3.10 0.05
N GLU A 61 16.76 -3.48 -0.93
CA GLU A 61 16.29 -3.99 -2.22
C GLU A 61 15.48 -5.28 -2.06
N ILE A 62 15.95 -6.19 -1.21
CA ILE A 62 15.24 -7.44 -0.91
C ILE A 62 13.89 -7.15 -0.23
N ALA A 63 13.89 -6.26 0.78
CA ALA A 63 12.67 -5.89 1.49
C ALA A 63 11.64 -5.24 0.55
N ILE A 64 12.06 -4.29 -0.29
CA ILE A 64 11.20 -3.61 -1.26
C ILE A 64 10.61 -4.59 -2.27
N LYS A 65 11.44 -5.47 -2.86
CA LYS A 65 10.97 -6.45 -3.85
C LYS A 65 9.93 -7.40 -3.26
N ARG A 66 10.17 -7.87 -2.02
CA ARG A 66 9.22 -8.72 -1.28
C ARG A 66 7.90 -8.00 -1.03
N GLU A 67 7.95 -6.74 -0.59
CA GLU A 67 6.74 -5.96 -0.31
C GLU A 67 5.93 -5.70 -1.59
N LEU A 68 6.59 -5.31 -2.68
CA LEU A 68 5.94 -5.12 -3.98
C LEU A 68 5.28 -6.40 -4.50
N GLU A 69 5.91 -7.56 -4.30
CA GLU A 69 5.32 -8.84 -4.67
C GLU A 69 4.02 -9.12 -3.88
N GLU A 70 4.04 -8.93 -2.57
CA GLU A 70 2.86 -9.18 -1.72
C GLU A 70 1.73 -8.16 -1.98
N LEU A 71 2.05 -6.89 -2.22
CA LEU A 71 1.06 -5.88 -2.61
C LEU A 71 0.41 -6.23 -3.96
N ARG A 72 1.20 -6.66 -4.95
CA ARG A 72 0.66 -7.08 -6.26
C ARG A 72 -0.21 -8.34 -6.16
N LYS A 73 0.21 -9.34 -5.37
CA LYS A 73 -0.61 -10.53 -5.06
C LYS A 73 -1.89 -10.19 -4.32
N THR A 74 -1.86 -9.17 -3.48
CA THR A 74 -3.05 -8.71 -2.75
C THR A 74 -3.98 -7.97 -3.70
N LEU A 75 -3.45 -7.10 -4.57
CA LEU A 75 -4.22 -6.34 -5.56
C LEU A 75 -5.01 -7.27 -6.49
N THR A 76 -4.45 -8.40 -6.92
CA THR A 76 -5.18 -9.35 -7.79
C THR A 76 -6.48 -9.86 -7.15
N ARG A 77 -6.54 -9.97 -5.82
CA ARG A 77 -7.75 -10.37 -5.07
C ARG A 77 -8.84 -9.30 -5.10
N TYR A 78 -8.45 -8.04 -5.26
CA TYR A 78 -9.37 -6.90 -5.28
C TYR A 78 -9.68 -6.38 -6.69
N THR A 79 -8.90 -6.78 -7.71
CA THR A 79 -9.21 -6.50 -9.12
C THR A 79 -10.11 -7.58 -9.77
N THR A 80 -10.32 -8.72 -9.12
CA THR A 80 -11.20 -9.77 -9.64
C THR A 80 -12.63 -9.51 -9.17
N SER A 81 -13.36 -8.66 -9.91
CA SER A 81 -14.81 -8.52 -9.81
C SER A 81 -15.33 -8.02 -11.16
N GLU A 82 -15.46 -8.95 -12.11
CA GLU A 82 -16.41 -8.90 -13.22
C GLU A 82 -17.24 -10.19 -13.21
#